data_AF-A0AAU6WQU4-F1
#
_entry.id   AF-A0AAU6WQU4-F1
#
_cell.length_a   1.000
_cell.length_b   1.000
_cell.length_c   1.000
_cell.angle_alpha   90.00
_cell.angle_beta   90.00
_cell.angle_gamma   90.00
#
_symmetry.space_group_name_H-M   'P 1'
#
loop_
_entity.id
_entity.type
_entity.pdbx_description
1 polymer ?
#
loop_
_entity_poly.entity_id
_entity_poly.type
_entity_poly.pdbx_seq_one_letter_code
_entity_poly.pdbx_strand_id
1 'polypeptide(L)'
;MKKLFLLLNLILSTLLYAQKQKLDTVELKNLKINSSFFITEFSTLEKYIDPSETKGNVFLGKDLDYPFISSKQNDIIYLVRNKWLSFYYLESAPKLIYIQSVSPNKEVILRLKGLKLTRSLKVESLGKVYKKSYYEYKKSNNSDMKEKFFKIAIKKENRYGILKLCFINGKFNYLVVTK
;
A
#
# COMPACT_ATOMS: atom_id res chain seq x y z
N MET A 1 9.82 -46.35 -17.59
CA MET A 1 10.62 -45.30 -16.90
C MET A 1 10.49 -43.89 -17.52
N LYS A 2 10.51 -43.71 -18.85
CA LYS A 2 10.39 -42.35 -19.48
C LYS A 2 9.09 -41.59 -19.17
N LYS A 3 7.94 -42.27 -19.04
CA LYS A 3 6.64 -41.63 -18.74
C LYS A 3 6.55 -41.05 -17.31
N LEU A 4 7.21 -41.70 -16.33
CA LEU A 4 7.24 -41.21 -14.94
C LEU A 4 8.09 -39.94 -14.81
N PHE A 5 9.17 -39.85 -15.59
CA PHE A 5 10.07 -38.69 -15.64
C PHE A 5 9.39 -37.45 -16.25
N LEU A 6 8.53 -37.65 -17.25
CA LEU A 6 7.70 -36.58 -17.84
C LEU A 6 6.63 -36.08 -16.86
N LEU A 7 5.99 -36.97 -16.10
CA LEU A 7 5.02 -36.59 -15.07
C LEU A 7 5.69 -35.81 -13.93
N LEU A 8 6.88 -36.23 -13.50
CA LEU A 8 7.65 -35.55 -12.46
C LEU A 8 8.11 -34.15 -12.91
N ASN A 9 8.52 -33.99 -14.17
CA ASN A 9 8.87 -32.69 -14.74
C ASN A 9 7.65 -31.76 -14.91
N LEU A 10 6.47 -32.30 -15.26
CA LEU A 10 5.24 -31.51 -15.28
C LEU A 10 4.87 -31.03 -13.87
N ILE A 11 4.96 -31.89 -12.86
CA ILE A 11 4.66 -31.54 -11.46
C ILE A 11 5.69 -30.55 -10.89
N LEU A 12 7.00 -30.70 -11.21
CA LEU A 12 8.01 -29.71 -10.84
C LEU A 12 7.78 -28.36 -11.55
N SER A 13 7.35 -28.38 -12.82
CA SER A 13 7.07 -27.14 -13.55
C SER A 13 5.86 -26.39 -13.01
N THR A 14 4.81 -27.09 -12.56
CA THR A 14 3.63 -26.47 -11.93
C THR A 14 3.91 -25.99 -10.51
N LEU A 15 4.75 -26.70 -9.74
CA LEU A 15 5.24 -26.25 -8.43
C LEU A 15 6.15 -25.01 -8.54
N LEU A 16 7.02 -24.93 -9.55
CA LEU A 16 7.81 -23.74 -9.87
C LEU A 16 6.95 -22.57 -10.39
N TYR A 17 5.81 -22.87 -11.04
CA TYR A 17 4.84 -21.86 -11.48
C TYR A 17 4.04 -21.28 -10.30
N ALA A 18 3.64 -22.12 -9.34
CA ALA A 18 2.93 -21.73 -8.13
C ALA A 18 3.79 -20.91 -7.13
N GLN A 19 5.12 -21.10 -7.13
CA GLN A 19 6.06 -20.26 -6.38
C GLN A 19 6.31 -18.87 -7.00
N LYS A 20 5.81 -18.58 -8.22
CA LYS A 20 6.29 -17.47 -9.08
C LYS A 20 5.40 -16.24 -9.19
N GLN A 21 4.22 -16.18 -8.59
CA GLN A 21 3.38 -14.97 -8.61
C GLN A 21 3.44 -14.20 -7.28
N LYS A 22 4.66 -13.80 -6.92
CA LYS A 22 4.86 -12.68 -5.99
C LYS A 22 4.45 -11.40 -6.72
N LEU A 23 3.57 -10.60 -6.10
CA LEU A 23 3.23 -9.24 -6.55
C LEU A 23 4.49 -8.48 -6.98
N ASP A 24 4.34 -7.54 -7.91
CA ASP A 24 5.47 -6.64 -8.20
C ASP A 24 5.89 -5.90 -6.92
N THR A 25 7.18 -5.65 -6.76
CA THR A 25 7.73 -5.06 -5.53
C THR A 25 8.27 -3.65 -5.78
N VAL A 26 8.01 -2.74 -4.84
CA VAL A 26 8.54 -1.38 -4.84
C VAL A 26 9.14 -1.03 -3.48
N GLU A 27 10.24 -0.26 -3.48
CA GLU A 27 10.77 0.31 -2.24
C GLU A 27 9.86 1.42 -1.71
N LEU A 28 9.66 1.49 -0.39
CA LEU A 28 8.85 2.50 0.30
C LEU A 28 9.32 3.93 -0.02
N LYS A 29 10.63 4.14 -0.20
CA LYS A 29 11.21 5.43 -0.59
C LYS A 29 10.68 5.96 -1.94
N ASN A 30 10.10 5.10 -2.77
CA ASN A 30 9.50 5.52 -4.05
C ASN A 30 8.08 6.07 -3.90
N LEU A 31 7.49 5.98 -2.71
CA LEU A 31 6.16 6.43 -2.41
C LEU A 31 6.22 7.76 -1.68
N LYS A 32 5.62 8.80 -2.27
CA LYS A 32 5.72 10.18 -1.78
C LYS A 32 4.40 10.93 -1.80
N ILE A 33 4.22 11.86 -0.87
CA ILE A 33 3.13 12.85 -0.84
C ILE A 33 3.77 14.22 -0.82
N ASN A 34 3.41 15.08 -1.77
CA ASN A 34 3.92 16.47 -1.81
C ASN A 34 5.45 16.55 -1.68
N SER A 35 6.15 15.56 -2.26
CA SER A 35 7.62 15.35 -2.22
C SER A 35 8.19 14.73 -0.94
N SER A 36 7.39 14.59 0.11
CA SER A 36 7.72 13.93 1.38
C SER A 36 7.56 12.43 1.30
N PHE A 37 8.34 11.68 2.08
CA PHE A 37 8.22 10.23 2.18
C PHE A 37 7.01 9.83 3.04
N PHE A 38 6.59 8.57 2.93
CA PHE A 38 5.49 8.02 3.75
C PHE A 38 5.85 7.83 5.23
N ILE A 39 7.12 7.96 5.58
CA ILE A 39 7.60 8.11 6.95
C ILE A 39 8.30 9.45 6.98
N THR A 40 7.75 10.41 7.74
CA THR A 40 8.18 11.82 7.70
C THR A 40 7.80 12.52 8.99
N GLU A 41 8.33 13.73 9.21
CA GLU A 41 7.86 14.57 10.31
C GLU A 41 6.47 15.18 10.03
N PHE A 42 5.65 15.30 11.06
CA PHE A 42 4.31 15.88 10.99
C PHE A 42 4.32 17.32 10.43
N SER A 43 5.29 18.13 10.83
CA SER A 43 5.51 19.51 10.36
C SER A 43 5.52 19.64 8.83
N THR A 44 5.93 18.58 8.13
CA THR A 44 6.00 18.56 6.66
C THR A 44 4.60 18.50 6.02
N LEU A 45 3.62 17.94 6.72
CA LEU A 45 2.27 17.72 6.22
C LEU A 45 1.18 18.48 6.99
N GLU A 46 1.53 19.14 8.08
CA GLU A 46 0.62 19.89 8.97
C GLU A 46 -0.32 20.82 8.20
N LYS A 47 0.20 21.58 7.23
CA LYS A 47 -0.60 22.53 6.43
C LYS A 47 -1.70 21.88 5.56
N TYR A 48 -1.69 20.56 5.40
CA TYR A 48 -2.70 19.82 4.63
C TYR A 48 -3.74 19.15 5.52
N ILE A 49 -3.66 19.35 6.83
CA ILE A 49 -4.50 18.70 7.83
C ILE A 49 -5.34 19.78 8.49
N ASP A 50 -6.65 19.72 8.28
CA ASP A 50 -7.61 20.53 9.01
C ASP A 50 -7.95 19.84 10.34
N PRO A 51 -7.55 20.39 11.50
CA PRO A 51 -7.82 19.78 12.80
C PRO A 51 -9.31 19.59 13.08
N SER A 52 -10.18 20.47 12.56
CA SER A 52 -11.63 20.40 12.78
C SER A 52 -12.29 19.21 12.09
N GLU A 53 -11.64 18.66 11.05
CA GLU A 53 -12.09 17.46 10.32
C GLU A 53 -11.33 16.19 10.72
N THR A 54 -10.52 16.23 11.77
CA THR A 54 -9.76 15.05 12.22
C THR A 54 -10.56 14.14 13.15
N LYS A 55 -10.31 12.83 13.02
CA LYS A 55 -10.76 11.80 13.96
C LYS A 55 -9.54 11.00 14.42
N GLY A 56 -9.51 10.72 15.72
CA GLY A 56 -8.43 9.94 16.35
C GLY A 56 -8.93 8.59 16.87
N ASN A 57 -8.07 7.59 16.81
CA ASN A 57 -8.22 6.34 17.56
C ASN A 57 -6.89 6.02 18.25
N VAL A 58 -6.98 5.37 19.41
CA VAL A 58 -5.82 4.90 20.17
C VAL A 58 -5.79 3.38 20.13
N PHE A 59 -4.61 2.83 19.91
CA PHE A 59 -4.36 1.39 19.84
C PHE A 59 -3.12 1.03 20.64
N LEU A 60 -3.03 -0.24 21.02
CA LEU A 60 -1.79 -0.82 21.50
C LEU A 60 -0.97 -1.34 20.32
N GLY A 61 0.35 -1.38 20.47
CA GLY A 61 1.26 -1.82 19.40
C GLY A 61 0.99 -3.24 18.87
N LYS A 62 0.38 -4.12 19.68
CA LYS A 62 -0.06 -5.45 19.22
C LYS A 62 -1.16 -5.42 18.16
N ASP A 63 -1.99 -4.37 18.14
CA ASP A 63 -3.16 -4.22 17.26
C ASP A 63 -2.83 -3.41 15.98
N LEU A 64 -1.57 -3.01 15.82
CA LEU A 64 -1.13 -2.16 14.72
C LEU A 64 -1.15 -2.90 13.38
N ASP A 65 -1.97 -2.43 12.43
CA ASP A 65 -1.95 -2.86 11.03
C ASP A 65 -1.10 -1.92 10.16
N TYR A 66 0.19 -1.82 10.49
CA TYR A 66 1.18 -1.11 9.68
C TYR A 66 2.55 -1.81 9.69
N PRO A 67 3.16 -2.11 8.53
CA PRO A 67 4.33 -2.98 8.44
C PRO A 67 5.66 -2.32 8.81
N PHE A 68 5.73 -0.99 8.80
CA PHE A 68 7.00 -0.25 8.91
C PHE A 68 7.20 0.51 10.23
N ILE A 69 6.32 0.32 11.19
CA ILE A 69 6.50 0.81 12.56
C ILE A 69 7.14 -0.31 13.38
N SER A 70 8.18 0.02 14.15
CA SER A 70 8.69 -0.83 15.22
C SER A 70 8.01 -0.42 16.51
N SER A 71 7.11 -1.25 17.03
CA SER A 71 6.44 -1.01 18.32
C SER A 71 6.49 -2.25 19.20
N LYS A 72 6.60 -2.05 20.50
CA LYS A 72 6.37 -3.07 21.52
C LYS A 72 4.87 -3.31 21.68
N GLN A 73 4.48 -4.41 22.32
CA GLN A 73 3.07 -4.77 22.49
C GLN A 73 2.25 -3.71 23.23
N ASN A 74 2.86 -3.03 24.21
CA ASN A 74 2.20 -2.04 25.07
C ASN A 74 2.46 -0.59 24.65
N ASP A 75 3.14 -0.35 23.52
CA ASP A 75 3.33 1.01 23.04
C ASP A 75 1.97 1.62 22.66
N ILE A 76 1.73 2.87 23.07
CA ILE A 76 0.54 3.63 22.72
C ILE A 76 0.72 4.23 21.34
N ILE A 77 -0.18 3.89 20.43
CA ILE A 77 -0.17 4.35 19.04
C ILE A 77 -1.47 5.09 18.74
N TYR A 78 -1.33 6.27 18.17
CA TYR A 78 -2.45 7.07 17.70
C TYR A 78 -2.59 6.93 16.20
N LEU A 79 -3.81 6.74 15.72
CA LEU A 79 -4.18 6.88 14.32
C LEU A 79 -5.02 8.12 14.15
N VAL A 80 -4.49 9.07 13.38
CA VAL A 80 -5.21 10.28 13.00
C VAL A 80 -5.73 10.09 11.58
N ARG A 81 -7.01 10.44 11.37
CA ARG A 81 -7.67 10.40 10.08
C ARG A 81 -8.25 11.77 9.78
N ASN A 82 -7.90 12.32 8.63
CA ASN A 82 -8.60 13.41 7.97
C ASN A 82 -9.20 12.86 6.65
N LYS A 83 -10.03 13.64 5.98
CA LYS A 83 -10.59 13.37 4.66
C LYS A 83 -9.57 12.90 3.61
N TRP A 84 -8.33 13.38 3.66
CA TRP A 84 -7.33 13.13 2.61
C TRP A 84 -6.18 12.21 3.00
N LEU A 85 -5.96 12.03 4.30
CA LEU A 85 -4.77 11.36 4.84
C LEU A 85 -5.13 10.63 6.13
N SER A 86 -4.63 9.42 6.29
CA SER A 86 -4.49 8.81 7.61
C SER A 86 -3.04 8.48 7.92
N PHE A 87 -2.64 8.66 9.17
CA PHE A 87 -1.29 8.35 9.63
C PHE A 87 -1.28 7.90 11.08
N TYR A 88 -0.30 7.06 11.39
CA TYR A 88 0.02 6.66 12.74
C TYR A 88 1.13 7.55 13.31
N TYR A 89 1.14 7.74 14.63
CA TYR A 89 2.32 8.16 15.38
C TYR A 89 2.36 7.45 16.73
N LEU A 90 3.57 7.29 17.29
CA LEU A 90 3.76 6.71 18.61
C LEU A 90 3.76 7.82 19.65
N GLU A 91 3.19 7.57 20.82
CA GLU A 91 3.21 8.51 21.94
C GLU A 91 4.64 8.94 22.30
N SER A 92 5.59 8.01 22.24
CA SER A 92 7.02 8.25 22.52
C SER A 92 7.75 9.06 21.44
N ALA A 93 7.17 9.22 20.25
CA ALA A 93 7.78 9.91 19.12
C ALA A 93 6.72 10.68 18.31
N PRO A 94 6.05 11.69 18.91
CA PRO A 94 4.85 12.31 18.33
C PRO A 94 5.11 13.13 17.06
N LYS A 95 6.37 13.52 16.83
CA LYS A 95 6.76 14.27 15.62
C LYS A 95 6.86 13.39 14.38
N LEU A 96 7.15 12.08 14.54
CA LEU A 96 7.37 11.16 13.43
C LEU A 96 6.06 10.45 13.08
N ILE A 97 5.58 10.67 11.86
CA ILE A 97 4.33 10.09 11.38
C ILE A 97 4.58 9.03 10.31
N TYR A 98 3.69 8.05 10.28
CA TYR A 98 3.71 6.91 9.37
C TYR A 98 2.41 6.89 8.61
N ILE A 99 2.48 7.32 7.35
CA ILE A 99 1.30 7.50 6.53
C ILE A 99 0.74 6.15 6.13
N GLN A 100 -0.52 5.92 6.50
CA GLN A 100 -1.26 4.70 6.21
C GLN A 100 -2.06 4.82 4.93
N SER A 101 -2.84 5.88 4.77
CA SER A 101 -3.70 6.04 3.59
C SER A 101 -3.70 7.46 3.04
N VAL A 102 -3.95 7.59 1.75
CA VAL A 102 -3.94 8.85 1.02
C VAL A 102 -5.03 8.86 -0.05
N SER A 103 -5.87 9.87 -0.01
CA SER A 103 -6.87 10.19 -1.03
C SER A 103 -6.42 11.46 -1.76
N PRO A 104 -5.73 11.35 -2.92
CA PRO A 104 -5.15 12.51 -3.56
C PRO A 104 -6.20 13.49 -4.09
N ASN A 105 -5.83 14.76 -4.07
CA ASN A 105 -6.65 15.87 -4.56
C ASN A 105 -5.72 16.95 -5.19
N LYS A 106 -6.20 18.20 -5.31
CA LYS A 106 -5.40 19.30 -5.88
C LYS A 106 -4.20 19.68 -5.02
N GLU A 107 -4.30 19.53 -3.70
CA GLU A 107 -3.30 19.92 -2.69
C GLU A 107 -2.45 18.73 -2.21
N VAL A 108 -3.02 17.52 -2.18
CA VAL A 108 -2.37 16.29 -1.75
C VAL A 108 -1.97 15.48 -2.98
N ILE A 109 -0.72 15.64 -3.42
CA ILE A 109 -0.16 14.99 -4.61
C ILE A 109 0.56 13.71 -4.22
N LEU A 110 -0.04 12.57 -4.57
CA LEU A 110 0.55 11.24 -4.39
C LEU A 110 1.41 10.86 -5.59
N ARG A 111 2.62 10.33 -5.35
CA ARG A 111 3.53 9.79 -6.36
C ARG A 111 4.04 8.40 -6.00
N LEU A 112 4.15 7.54 -7.01
CA LEU A 112 4.77 6.21 -6.91
C LEU A 112 5.83 6.07 -8.01
N LYS A 113 7.10 5.91 -7.64
CA LYS A 113 8.25 5.90 -8.59
C LYS A 113 8.21 7.08 -9.57
N GLY A 114 7.87 8.28 -9.08
CA GLY A 114 7.75 9.50 -9.87
C GLY A 114 6.41 9.66 -10.62
N LEU A 115 5.64 8.58 -10.84
CA LEU A 115 4.31 8.64 -11.44
C LEU A 115 3.33 9.34 -10.50
N LYS A 116 2.75 10.45 -10.95
CA LYS A 116 1.67 11.14 -10.24
C LYS A 116 0.39 10.30 -10.30
N LEU A 117 -0.10 9.87 -9.14
CA LEU A 117 -1.36 9.13 -9.05
C LEU A 117 -2.51 10.12 -8.91
N THR A 118 -3.47 10.06 -9.84
CA THR A 118 -4.62 10.96 -9.90
C THR A 118 -5.89 10.16 -10.15
N ARG A 119 -7.06 10.78 -9.97
CA ARG A 119 -8.35 10.10 -10.19
C ARG A 119 -8.57 9.60 -11.63
N SER A 120 -7.83 10.13 -12.60
CA SER A 120 -7.86 9.67 -14.00
C SER A 120 -6.90 8.51 -14.30
N LEU A 121 -6.12 8.05 -13.30
CA LEU A 121 -5.26 6.89 -13.43
C LEU A 121 -6.10 5.66 -13.81
N LYS A 122 -5.77 5.07 -14.96
CA LYS A 122 -6.37 3.82 -15.43
C LYS A 122 -5.54 2.64 -14.94
N VAL A 123 -6.19 1.60 -14.43
CA VAL A 123 -5.51 0.40 -13.91
C VAL A 123 -4.66 -0.31 -14.99
N GLU A 124 -5.09 -0.24 -16.25
CA GLU A 124 -4.34 -0.77 -17.41
C GLU A 124 -2.97 -0.09 -17.57
N SER A 125 -2.87 1.18 -17.20
CA SER A 125 -1.59 1.90 -17.26
C SER A 125 -0.61 1.39 -16.22
N LEU A 126 -1.11 1.00 -15.04
CA LEU A 126 -0.29 0.32 -14.03
C LEU A 126 0.15 -1.06 -14.50
N GLY A 127 -0.71 -1.79 -15.22
CA GLY A 127 -0.38 -3.12 -15.74
C GLY A 127 0.75 -3.16 -16.79
N LYS A 128 1.05 -2.03 -17.44
CA LYS A 128 2.24 -1.90 -18.30
C LYS A 128 3.55 -2.01 -17.51
N VAL A 129 3.54 -1.56 -16.25
CA VAL A 129 4.73 -1.49 -15.38
C VAL A 129 4.76 -2.65 -14.38
N TYR A 130 3.60 -2.98 -13.81
CA TYR A 130 3.42 -3.96 -12.74
C TYR A 130 2.61 -5.17 -13.25
N LYS A 131 3.25 -5.99 -14.08
CA LYS A 131 2.59 -7.08 -14.81
C LYS A 131 2.05 -8.17 -13.89
N LYS A 132 2.78 -8.54 -12.83
CA LYS A 132 2.37 -9.60 -11.89
C LYS A 132 1.21 -9.11 -11.02
N SER A 133 1.31 -7.89 -10.52
CA SER A 133 0.24 -7.24 -9.77
C SER A 133 -1.03 -7.05 -10.62
N TYR A 134 -0.90 -6.75 -11.92
CA TYR A 134 -2.05 -6.65 -12.82
C TYR A 134 -2.69 -8.00 -13.12
N TYR A 135 -1.88 -9.05 -13.28
CA TYR A 135 -2.40 -10.40 -13.40
C TYR A 135 -3.24 -10.78 -12.18
N GLU A 136 -2.71 -10.56 -10.97
CA GLU A 136 -3.44 -10.80 -9.72
C GLU A 136 -4.71 -9.93 -9.63
N TYR A 137 -4.63 -8.65 -10.02
CA TYR A 137 -5.79 -7.77 -10.09
C TYR A 137 -6.89 -8.33 -11.00
N LYS A 138 -6.54 -8.84 -12.20
CA LYS A 138 -7.53 -9.41 -13.13
C LYS A 138 -8.15 -10.68 -12.55
N LYS A 139 -7.35 -11.54 -11.92
CA LYS A 139 -7.82 -12.79 -11.29
C LYS A 139 -8.78 -12.53 -10.12
N SER A 140 -8.46 -11.56 -9.25
CA SER A 140 -9.24 -11.29 -8.04
C SER A 140 -10.49 -10.44 -8.28
N ASN A 141 -10.58 -9.73 -9.40
CA ASN A 141 -11.65 -8.74 -9.65
C ASN A 141 -12.66 -9.18 -10.73
N ASN A 142 -12.90 -10.48 -10.83
CA ASN A 142 -13.99 -11.06 -11.62
C ASN A 142 -15.39 -10.87 -10.97
N SER A 143 -15.49 -10.14 -9.86
CA SER A 143 -16.74 -9.78 -9.22
C SER A 143 -17.26 -8.40 -9.67
N ASP A 144 -18.58 -8.21 -9.57
CA ASP A 144 -19.29 -6.94 -9.80
C ASP A 144 -19.13 -5.93 -8.64
N MET A 145 -18.09 -6.11 -7.81
CA MET A 145 -17.82 -5.19 -6.72
C MET A 145 -17.46 -3.80 -7.26
N LYS A 146 -18.09 -2.78 -6.69
CA LYS A 146 -17.81 -1.36 -7.00
C LYS A 146 -16.38 -0.97 -6.65
N GLU A 147 -15.80 -1.59 -5.62
CA GLU A 147 -14.47 -1.32 -5.10
C GLU A 147 -13.51 -2.46 -5.45
N LYS A 148 -12.38 -2.12 -6.07
CA LYS A 148 -11.38 -3.06 -6.58
C LYS A 148 -9.98 -2.61 -6.19
N PHE A 149 -9.11 -3.56 -5.80
CA PHE A 149 -7.77 -3.24 -5.30
C PHE A 149 -6.67 -3.77 -6.21
N PHE A 150 -5.82 -2.86 -6.70
CA PHE A 150 -4.56 -3.21 -7.34
C PHE A 150 -3.45 -3.29 -6.27
N LYS A 151 -2.89 -4.48 -6.07
CA LYS A 151 -1.95 -4.75 -4.97
C LYS A 151 -0.51 -4.78 -5.47
N ILE A 152 0.40 -4.10 -4.78
CA ILE A 152 1.84 -4.10 -5.03
C ILE A 152 2.53 -4.44 -3.71
N ALA A 153 3.53 -5.30 -3.71
CA ALA A 153 4.35 -5.50 -2.52
C ALA A 153 5.22 -4.25 -2.29
N ILE A 154 5.26 -3.76 -1.06
CA ILE A 154 6.08 -2.62 -0.67
C ILE A 154 7.12 -3.05 0.35
N LYS A 155 8.37 -2.61 0.17
CA LYS A 155 9.53 -3.04 0.94
C LYS A 155 10.23 -1.86 1.61
N LYS A 156 10.71 -2.05 2.82
CA LYS A 156 11.70 -1.19 3.49
C LYS A 156 12.66 -2.10 4.25
N GLU A 157 13.94 -2.09 3.88
CA GLU A 157 14.95 -2.99 4.45
C GLU A 157 14.48 -4.46 4.36
N ASN A 158 14.40 -5.17 5.49
CA ASN A 158 13.96 -6.57 5.54
C ASN A 158 12.44 -6.73 5.81
N ARG A 159 11.68 -5.62 5.85
CA ARG A 159 10.24 -5.63 6.10
C ARG A 159 9.45 -5.46 4.81
N TYR A 160 8.29 -6.09 4.77
CA TYR A 160 7.36 -6.08 3.65
C TYR A 160 5.96 -5.73 4.14
N GLY A 161 5.17 -5.14 3.25
CA GLY A 161 3.73 -5.00 3.38
C GLY A 161 3.08 -4.89 2.02
N ILE A 162 1.80 -4.52 2.01
CA ILE A 162 1.02 -4.40 0.79
C ILE A 162 0.59 -2.96 0.57
N LEU A 163 0.91 -2.45 -0.62
CA LEU A 163 0.36 -1.22 -1.16
C LEU A 163 -0.89 -1.54 -1.97
N LYS A 164 -2.05 -1.10 -1.50
CA LYS A 164 -3.34 -1.31 -2.17
C LYS A 164 -3.78 0.00 -2.79
N LEU A 165 -3.92 0.03 -4.12
CA LEU A 165 -4.53 1.14 -4.84
C LEU A 165 -6.00 0.80 -5.05
N CYS A 166 -6.89 1.58 -4.46
CA CYS A 166 -8.33 1.41 -4.56
C CYS A 166 -8.88 2.11 -5.80
N PHE A 167 -9.67 1.36 -6.57
CA PHE A 167 -10.43 1.83 -7.70
C PHE A 167 -11.92 1.66 -7.41
N ILE A 168 -12.67 2.76 -7.44
CA ILE A 168 -14.12 2.77 -7.29
C ILE A 168 -14.73 3.12 -8.64
N ASN A 169 -15.57 2.23 -9.18
CA ASN A 169 -16.13 2.38 -10.53
C ASN A 169 -15.06 2.63 -11.59
N GLY A 170 -13.92 1.92 -11.47
CA GLY A 170 -12.78 2.03 -12.40
C GLY A 170 -11.93 3.29 -12.26
N LYS A 171 -12.25 4.21 -11.34
CA LYS A 171 -11.47 5.43 -11.07
C LYS A 171 -10.64 5.24 -9.81
N PHE A 172 -9.37 5.61 -9.88
CA PHE A 172 -8.51 5.62 -8.71
C PHE A 172 -9.06 6.58 -7.65
N ASN A 173 -9.20 6.10 -6.42
CA ASN A 173 -9.78 6.88 -5.33
C ASN A 173 -8.74 7.18 -4.25
N TYR A 174 -8.18 6.13 -3.65
CA TYR A 174 -7.21 6.25 -2.56
C TYR A 174 -6.19 5.11 -2.60
N LEU A 175 -5.12 5.29 -1.84
CA LEU A 175 -4.08 4.30 -1.61
C LEU A 175 -3.99 4.00 -0.12
N VAL A 176 -3.72 2.75 0.23
CA VAL A 176 -3.49 2.32 1.62
C VAL A 176 -2.31 1.35 1.72
N VAL A 177 -1.53 1.48 2.78
CA VAL A 177 -0.45 0.55 3.17
C VAL A 177 -0.94 -0.31 4.31
N THR A 178 -0.88 -1.63 4.15
CA THR A 178 -1.21 -2.61 5.20
C THR A 178 -0.07 -3.59 5.40
N LYS A 179 -0.12 -4.37 6.49
CA LYS A 179 0.71 -5.57 6.60
C LYS A 179 0.36 -6.58 5.49
#